data_AF-D2VP35-F1
#
_entry.id   AF-D2VP35-F1
#
_cell.length_a   1.000
_cell.length_b   1.000
_cell.length_c   1.000
_cell.angle_alpha   90.00
_cell.angle_beta   90.00
_cell.angle_gamma   90.00
#
_symmetry.space_group_name_H-M   'P 1'
#
loop_
_entity.id
_entity.type
_entity.pdbx_description
1 polymer ?
#
loop_
_entity_poly.entity_id
_entity_poly.type
_entity_poly.pdbx_seq_one_letter_code
_entity_poly.pdbx_strand_id
1 'polypeptide(L)'
;MGNKQSNHHHHQQQQQSSSTSTFTPTTIPVSNEEAYRREMEICRQYEIESKMREMHEAKFHQYSENKEPALQNLQLVLIIDHSGSMGSFDEDATGQNRSKGLVDSNHWTRYDNVIQAAKYLSESIFQYDKDGKVPLIFFDSNVREVIVDSIPRLVAAFEKNQPNSSTNLLGALELAFKNHVNDHENVLFIVFTDGSPNGGQEPKIKQLIQDKLTKPDPNGNRLNILFIRHGDDISAINFLKHLDDCEAIGNNVDTKSDNAIYALGPKNLILNSIFEHMDAEFLQYV
;
A
#
# COMPACT_ATOMS: atom_id res chain seq x y z
N MET A 1 -60.85 0.47 -35.90
CA MET A 1 -60.73 -1.00 -35.98
C MET A 1 -59.39 -1.38 -35.35
N GLY A 2 -59.40 -1.63 -34.03
CA GLY A 2 -58.28 -2.28 -33.36
C GLY A 2 -58.60 -3.76 -33.24
N ASN A 3 -57.62 -4.62 -33.50
CA ASN A 3 -57.74 -6.03 -33.12
C ASN A 3 -56.41 -6.55 -32.57
N LYS A 4 -56.55 -7.14 -31.38
CA LYS A 4 -55.58 -8.02 -30.71
C LYS A 4 -55.29 -9.24 -31.60
N GLN A 5 -54.12 -9.88 -31.45
CA GLN A 5 -54.03 -11.25 -30.92
C GLN A 5 -52.61 -11.81 -30.87
N SER A 6 -52.40 -12.58 -29.80
CA SER A 6 -51.30 -13.47 -29.45
C SER A 6 -51.40 -14.81 -30.22
N ASN A 7 -50.28 -15.49 -30.51
CA ASN A 7 -49.96 -16.84 -29.99
C ASN A 7 -48.81 -17.58 -30.73
N HIS A 8 -47.90 -18.08 -29.90
CA HIS A 8 -47.24 -19.41 -29.82
C HIS A 8 -46.65 -20.21 -31.01
N HIS A 9 -45.41 -20.64 -30.73
CA HIS A 9 -44.79 -21.99 -30.85
C HIS A 9 -44.43 -22.55 -32.24
N HIS A 10 -43.15 -22.86 -32.42
CA HIS A 10 -42.75 -24.21 -32.85
C HIS A 10 -41.37 -24.64 -32.30
N HIS A 11 -41.38 -25.84 -31.74
CA HIS A 11 -40.28 -26.65 -31.24
C HIS A 11 -39.54 -27.30 -32.41
N GLN A 12 -38.20 -27.40 -32.37
CA GLN A 12 -37.49 -28.48 -33.07
C GLN A 12 -36.21 -28.86 -32.32
N GLN A 13 -36.24 -30.07 -31.76
CA GLN A 13 -35.10 -30.82 -31.26
C GLN A 13 -34.25 -31.31 -32.43
N GLN A 14 -32.92 -31.26 -32.31
CA GLN A 14 -32.03 -32.11 -33.10
C GLN A 14 -31.05 -32.87 -32.20
N GLN A 15 -30.88 -34.13 -32.58
CA GLN A 15 -30.32 -35.24 -31.82
C GLN A 15 -28.80 -35.33 -31.94
N GLN A 16 -28.21 -35.91 -30.91
CA GLN A 16 -26.81 -36.31 -30.81
C GLN A 16 -26.43 -37.37 -31.85
N SER A 17 -25.20 -37.30 -32.35
CA SER A 17 -24.47 -38.48 -32.86
C SER A 17 -23.07 -38.50 -32.25
N SER A 18 -22.81 -39.56 -31.51
CA SER A 18 -21.56 -39.90 -30.83
C SER A 18 -20.68 -40.71 -31.79
N SER A 19 -19.42 -40.29 -31.96
CA SER A 19 -18.41 -41.11 -32.64
C SER A 19 -17.31 -41.48 -31.63
N THR A 20 -17.15 -42.79 -31.42
CA THR A 20 -16.16 -43.38 -30.53
C THR A 20 -14.87 -43.62 -31.33
N SER A 21 -13.79 -42.92 -30.98
CA SER A 21 -12.46 -43.11 -31.57
C SER A 21 -11.69 -44.15 -30.75
N THR A 22 -11.24 -45.21 -31.41
CA THR A 22 -10.37 -46.25 -30.85
C THR A 22 -8.92 -45.78 -30.83
N PHE A 23 -8.34 -45.63 -29.64
CA PHE A 23 -6.91 -45.35 -29.45
C PHE A 23 -6.08 -46.61 -29.72
N THR A 24 -5.11 -46.52 -30.62
CA THR A 24 -4.00 -47.48 -30.72
C THR A 24 -2.74 -46.86 -30.09
N PRO A 25 -1.95 -47.59 -29.29
CA PRO A 25 -0.77 -47.03 -28.65
C PRO A 25 0.34 -46.90 -29.69
N THR A 26 0.66 -45.67 -30.09
CA THR A 26 1.81 -45.37 -30.94
C THR A 26 3.04 -45.25 -30.05
N THR A 27 4.08 -46.03 -30.36
CA THR A 27 5.36 -46.02 -29.65
C THR A 27 6.07 -44.69 -29.93
N ILE A 28 6.28 -43.87 -28.90
CA ILE A 28 6.98 -42.58 -29.01
C ILE A 28 8.49 -42.83 -29.08
N PRO A 29 9.23 -42.25 -30.06
CA PRO A 29 10.68 -42.37 -30.12
C PRO A 29 11.36 -41.71 -28.90
N VAL A 30 12.42 -42.33 -28.38
CA VAL A 30 13.08 -42.01 -27.09
C VAL A 30 13.46 -40.52 -26.91
N SER A 31 13.75 -39.78 -28.00
CA SER A 31 14.05 -38.34 -27.96
C SER A 31 12.85 -37.44 -27.59
N ASN A 32 11.63 -37.92 -27.82
CA ASN A 32 10.40 -37.20 -27.45
C ASN A 32 9.93 -37.57 -26.03
N GLU A 33 10.41 -38.68 -25.47
CA GLU A 33 10.05 -39.09 -24.12
C GLU A 33 10.77 -38.24 -23.06
N GLU A 34 12.04 -37.88 -23.29
CA GLU A 34 12.76 -36.96 -22.41
C GLU A 34 12.20 -35.53 -22.46
N ALA A 35 11.84 -35.04 -23.65
CA ALA A 35 11.20 -33.74 -23.82
C ALA A 35 9.84 -33.69 -23.10
N TYR A 36 9.01 -34.73 -23.29
CA TYR A 36 7.73 -34.87 -22.60
C TYR A 36 7.88 -34.97 -21.08
N ARG A 37 8.86 -35.73 -20.57
CA ARG A 37 9.16 -35.79 -19.13
C ARG A 37 9.58 -34.43 -18.58
N ARG A 38 10.36 -33.64 -19.33
CA ARG A 38 10.77 -32.30 -18.92
C ARG A 38 9.60 -31.32 -18.90
N GLU A 39 8.72 -31.36 -19.89
CA GLU A 39 7.49 -30.55 -19.90
C GLU A 39 6.56 -30.91 -18.73
N MET A 40 6.36 -32.21 -18.46
CA MET A 40 5.55 -32.66 -17.33
C MET A 40 6.14 -32.26 -15.98
N GLU A 41 7.46 -32.28 -15.82
CA GLU A 41 8.13 -31.80 -14.60
C GLU A 41 7.98 -30.29 -14.42
N ILE A 42 8.08 -29.51 -15.50
CA ILE A 42 7.83 -28.06 -15.48
C ILE A 42 6.38 -27.78 -15.06
N CYS A 43 5.39 -28.47 -15.65
CA CYS A 43 3.99 -28.32 -15.26
C CYS A 43 3.76 -28.70 -13.79
N ARG A 44 4.37 -29.78 -13.32
CA ARG A 44 4.30 -30.20 -11.92
C ARG A 44 4.91 -29.17 -10.98
N GLN A 45 6.04 -28.59 -11.35
CA GLN A 45 6.69 -27.53 -10.59
C GLN A 45 5.79 -26.29 -10.50
N TYR A 46 5.17 -25.88 -11.62
CA TYR A 46 4.19 -24.80 -11.62
C TYR A 46 2.97 -25.09 -10.73
N GLU A 47 2.45 -26.33 -10.73
CA GLU A 47 1.34 -26.71 -9.84
C GLU A 47 1.73 -26.66 -8.36
N ILE A 48 2.95 -27.11 -8.01
CA ILE A 48 3.47 -27.04 -6.64
C ILE A 48 3.59 -25.58 -6.21
N GLU A 49 4.20 -24.73 -7.05
CA GLU A 49 4.34 -23.29 -6.78
C GLU A 49 2.98 -22.61 -6.63
N SER A 50 2.01 -22.94 -7.47
CA SER A 50 0.65 -22.41 -7.36
C SER A 50 -0.02 -22.79 -6.05
N LYS A 51 0.05 -24.07 -5.65
CA LYS A 51 -0.53 -24.54 -4.37
C LYS A 51 0.16 -23.92 -3.15
N MET A 52 1.49 -23.74 -3.22
CA MET A 52 2.24 -23.07 -2.16
C MET A 52 1.82 -21.59 -2.03
N ARG A 53 1.63 -20.88 -3.15
CA ARG A 53 1.09 -19.52 -3.16
C ARG A 53 -0.30 -19.46 -2.52
N GLU A 54 -1.23 -20.30 -2.94
CA GLU A 54 -2.59 -20.35 -2.37
C GLU A 54 -2.58 -20.61 -0.85
N MET A 55 -1.75 -21.56 -0.39
CA MET A 55 -1.61 -21.86 1.04
C MET A 55 -1.04 -20.66 1.81
N HIS A 56 -0.12 -19.91 1.21
CA HIS A 56 0.53 -18.77 1.87
C HIS A 56 -0.40 -17.56 1.92
N GLU A 57 -1.12 -17.27 0.84
CA GLU A 57 -2.20 -16.27 0.84
C GLU A 57 -3.25 -16.59 1.91
N ALA A 58 -3.65 -17.86 2.05
CA ALA A 58 -4.59 -18.27 3.09
C ALA A 58 -4.05 -18.06 4.51
N LYS A 59 -2.77 -18.39 4.75
CA LYS A 59 -2.12 -18.15 6.05
C LYS A 59 -1.99 -16.66 6.36
N PHE A 60 -1.57 -15.87 5.38
CA PHE A 60 -1.44 -14.43 5.50
C PHE A 60 -2.80 -13.78 5.78
N HIS A 61 -3.85 -14.20 5.08
CA HIS A 61 -5.21 -13.75 5.34
C HIS A 61 -5.64 -14.08 6.77
N GLN A 62 -5.47 -15.34 7.21
CA GLN A 62 -5.79 -15.74 8.58
C GLN A 62 -4.97 -14.95 9.62
N TYR A 63 -3.69 -14.69 9.37
CA TYR A 63 -2.84 -13.89 10.24
C TYR A 63 -3.35 -12.45 10.34
N SER A 64 -3.66 -11.83 9.20
CA SER A 64 -4.20 -10.46 9.12
C SER A 64 -5.53 -10.34 9.88
N GLU A 65 -6.48 -11.25 9.68
CA GLU A 65 -7.77 -11.28 10.40
C GLU A 65 -7.58 -11.37 11.92
N ASN A 66 -6.61 -12.16 12.39
CA ASN A 66 -6.32 -12.30 13.82
C ASN A 66 -5.71 -11.04 14.43
N LYS A 67 -5.12 -10.15 13.62
CA LYS A 67 -4.44 -8.93 14.06
C LYS A 67 -5.29 -7.68 13.86
N GLU A 68 -6.31 -7.73 13.00
CA GLU A 68 -7.24 -6.62 12.75
C GLU A 68 -7.85 -6.00 14.02
N PRO A 69 -8.17 -6.74 15.10
CA PRO A 69 -8.63 -6.12 16.35
C PRO A 69 -7.65 -5.10 16.96
N ALA A 70 -6.36 -5.20 16.65
CA ALA A 70 -5.35 -4.24 17.12
C ALA A 70 -5.42 -2.89 16.37
N LEU A 71 -6.16 -2.81 15.26
CA LEU A 71 -6.44 -1.56 14.56
C LEU A 71 -7.56 -0.75 15.23
N GLN A 72 -8.30 -1.36 16.16
CA GLN A 72 -9.35 -0.65 16.90
C GLN A 72 -8.71 0.41 17.81
N ASN A 73 -9.31 1.60 17.85
CA ASN A 73 -8.82 2.75 18.64
C ASN A 73 -7.41 3.22 18.23
N LEU A 74 -7.06 3.09 16.94
CA LEU A 74 -5.83 3.63 16.37
C LEU A 74 -6.06 5.09 15.96
N GLN A 75 -5.24 6.03 16.43
CA GLN A 75 -5.17 7.36 15.84
C GLN A 75 -4.31 7.27 14.57
N LEU A 76 -4.89 7.61 13.43
CA LEU A 76 -4.17 7.73 12.18
C LEU A 76 -3.86 9.20 11.91
N VAL A 77 -2.61 9.49 11.57
CA VAL A 77 -2.17 10.84 11.21
C VAL A 77 -1.36 10.76 9.93
N LEU A 78 -1.76 11.52 8.92
CA LEU A 78 -1.10 11.57 7.63
C LEU A 78 -0.15 12.76 7.61
N ILE A 79 1.12 12.53 7.29
CA ILE A 79 2.13 13.57 7.14
C ILE A 79 2.52 13.60 5.66
N ILE A 80 2.22 14.70 4.98
CA ILE A 80 2.25 14.80 3.52
C ILE A 80 3.33 15.78 3.10
N ASP A 81 4.36 15.26 2.45
CA ASP A 81 5.31 16.07 1.71
C ASP A 81 4.61 16.71 0.51
N HIS A 82 4.65 18.03 0.44
CA HIS A 82 4.25 18.77 -0.75
C HIS A 82 5.37 19.78 -1.12
N SER A 83 6.62 19.40 -0.89
CA SER A 83 7.77 20.15 -1.35
C SER A 83 7.85 20.19 -2.89
N GLY A 84 8.68 21.08 -3.45
CA GLY A 84 8.78 21.26 -4.90
C GLY A 84 9.21 19.99 -5.66
N SER A 85 9.98 19.09 -5.04
CA SER A 85 10.38 17.81 -5.64
C SER A 85 9.20 16.89 -5.92
N MET A 86 8.13 16.98 -5.11
CA MET A 86 6.90 16.21 -5.29
C MET A 86 6.16 16.57 -6.60
N GLY A 87 6.45 17.74 -7.19
CA GLY A 87 5.94 18.13 -8.51
C GLY A 87 6.72 17.54 -9.69
N SER A 88 7.73 16.71 -9.45
CA SER A 88 8.49 16.05 -10.51
C SER A 88 7.69 14.96 -11.19
N PHE A 89 7.97 14.74 -12.48
CA PHE A 89 7.41 13.64 -13.26
C PHE A 89 7.64 12.29 -12.56
N ASP A 90 6.61 11.46 -12.60
CA ASP A 90 6.64 10.09 -12.09
C ASP A 90 5.74 9.18 -12.92
N GLU A 91 5.92 7.87 -12.77
CA GLU A 91 5.02 6.88 -13.35
C GLU A 91 3.81 6.63 -12.43
N ASP A 92 2.66 6.32 -13.00
CA ASP A 92 1.48 5.91 -12.23
C ASP A 92 1.78 4.56 -11.55
N ALA A 93 1.86 4.56 -10.22
CA ALA A 93 2.17 3.40 -9.40
C ALA A 93 1.14 2.25 -9.53
N THR A 94 -0.01 2.48 -10.15
CA THR A 94 -0.99 1.43 -10.50
C THR A 94 -0.74 0.76 -11.86
N GLY A 95 0.25 1.23 -12.62
CA GLY A 95 0.61 0.71 -13.94
C GLY A 95 -0.35 1.12 -15.07
N GLN A 96 -1.30 2.03 -14.82
CA GLN A 96 -2.29 2.46 -15.83
C GLN A 96 -1.73 3.47 -16.86
N ASN A 97 -0.46 3.88 -16.73
CA ASN A 97 0.24 4.79 -17.65
C ASN A 97 -0.56 6.06 -17.98
N ARG A 98 -0.91 6.82 -16.94
CA ARG A 98 -1.65 8.08 -17.09
C ARG A 98 -0.73 9.20 -17.57
N SER A 99 -1.17 9.92 -18.60
CA SER A 99 -0.41 11.04 -19.19
C SER A 99 -0.78 12.42 -18.63
N LYS A 100 -1.88 12.53 -17.87
CA LYS A 100 -2.32 13.78 -17.23
C LYS A 100 -2.39 13.59 -15.73
N GLY A 101 -1.79 14.51 -14.98
CA GLY A 101 -1.85 14.55 -13.53
C GLY A 101 -3.23 14.95 -13.03
N LEU A 102 -3.47 14.67 -11.74
CA LEU A 102 -4.66 15.09 -11.01
C LEU A 102 -4.57 16.56 -10.62
N VAL A 103 -3.36 17.02 -10.30
CA VAL A 103 -3.11 18.42 -9.90
C VAL A 103 -2.38 19.24 -10.96
N ASP A 104 -1.43 18.66 -11.69
CA ASP A 104 -0.85 19.25 -12.90
C ASP A 104 -1.49 18.60 -14.12
N SER A 105 -2.25 19.38 -14.88
CA SER A 105 -2.92 18.89 -16.09
C SER A 105 -1.97 18.42 -17.21
N ASN A 106 -0.67 18.69 -17.11
CA ASN A 106 0.31 18.44 -18.16
C ASN A 106 1.00 17.08 -18.06
N HIS A 107 1.22 16.56 -16.84
CA HIS A 107 1.92 15.30 -16.63
C HIS A 107 1.60 14.73 -15.25
N TRP A 108 1.81 13.42 -15.10
CA TRP A 108 1.68 12.73 -13.82
C TRP A 108 2.90 12.98 -12.94
N THR A 109 2.66 13.28 -11.66
CA THR A 109 3.69 13.67 -10.69
C THR A 109 3.72 12.74 -9.48
N ARG A 110 4.81 12.80 -8.69
CA ARG A 110 4.90 12.10 -7.40
C ARG A 110 3.77 12.49 -6.45
N TYR A 111 3.36 13.76 -6.47
CA TYR A 111 2.23 14.22 -5.67
C TYR A 111 0.89 13.62 -6.14
N ASP A 112 0.73 13.36 -7.45
CA ASP A 112 -0.43 12.62 -7.94
C ASP A 112 -0.47 11.18 -7.40
N ASN A 113 0.69 10.52 -7.32
CA ASN A 113 0.82 9.21 -6.66
C ASN A 113 0.41 9.28 -5.19
N VAL A 114 0.82 10.31 -4.44
CA VAL A 114 0.37 10.52 -3.04
C VAL A 114 -1.15 10.65 -2.97
N ILE A 115 -1.76 11.46 -3.84
CA ILE A 115 -3.22 11.66 -3.85
C ILE A 115 -3.94 10.36 -4.15
N GLN A 116 -3.44 9.59 -5.11
CA GLN A 116 -4.03 8.30 -5.48
C GLN A 116 -3.89 7.28 -4.36
N ALA A 117 -2.72 7.21 -3.72
CA ALA A 117 -2.47 6.37 -2.55
C ALA A 117 -3.41 6.74 -1.39
N ALA A 118 -3.50 8.02 -1.04
CA ALA A 118 -4.38 8.50 0.03
C ALA A 118 -5.86 8.20 -0.26
N LYS A 119 -6.31 8.35 -1.51
CA LYS A 119 -7.67 7.95 -1.94
C LYS A 119 -7.89 6.45 -1.79
N TYR A 120 -6.93 5.63 -2.22
CA TYR A 120 -7.02 4.18 -2.14
C TYR A 120 -7.05 3.68 -0.68
N LEU A 121 -6.29 4.33 0.21
CA LEU A 121 -6.27 4.01 1.64
C LEU A 121 -7.48 4.57 2.41
N SER A 122 -8.19 5.55 1.86
CA SER A 122 -9.10 6.42 2.63
C SER A 122 -10.20 5.68 3.39
N GLU A 123 -10.83 4.66 2.80
CA GLU A 123 -11.87 3.88 3.48
C GLU A 123 -11.32 3.20 4.73
N SER A 124 -10.18 2.52 4.64
CA SER A 124 -9.52 1.90 5.79
C SER A 124 -9.02 2.93 6.79
N ILE A 125 -8.50 4.07 6.32
CA ILE A 125 -8.07 5.15 7.21
C ILE A 125 -9.25 5.62 8.07
N PHE A 126 -10.39 5.97 7.47
CA PHE A 126 -11.55 6.42 8.24
C PHE A 126 -12.22 5.31 9.05
N GLN A 127 -12.12 4.05 8.62
CA GLN A 127 -12.65 2.89 9.35
C GLN A 127 -11.86 2.61 10.64
N TYR A 128 -10.54 2.70 10.59
CA TYR A 128 -9.67 2.34 11.70
C TYR A 128 -9.28 3.53 12.58
N ASP A 129 -9.41 4.76 12.09
CA ASP A 129 -9.19 5.95 12.89
C ASP A 129 -10.17 6.03 14.08
N LYS A 130 -9.64 6.32 15.27
CA LYS A 130 -10.35 6.18 16.55
C LYS A 130 -11.66 7.01 16.64
N ASP A 131 -11.71 8.17 15.99
CA ASP A 131 -12.86 9.08 16.05
C ASP A 131 -13.29 9.59 14.66
N GLY A 132 -12.68 9.05 13.60
CA GLY A 132 -12.92 9.41 12.21
C GLY A 132 -12.42 10.82 11.87
N LYS A 133 -11.63 11.47 12.73
CA LYS A 133 -11.08 12.82 12.52
C LYS A 133 -9.59 12.72 12.30
N VAL A 134 -9.23 12.52 11.05
CA VAL A 134 -7.88 12.24 10.61
C VAL A 134 -7.11 13.56 10.44
N PRO A 135 -6.01 13.78 11.18
CA PRO A 135 -5.14 14.93 10.98
C PRO A 135 -4.24 14.73 9.74
N LEU A 136 -4.19 15.75 8.89
CA LEU A 136 -3.29 15.84 7.73
C LEU A 136 -2.29 16.97 8.01
N ILE A 137 -1.03 16.63 8.15
CA ILE A 137 0.08 17.57 8.32
C ILE A 137 0.79 17.70 6.99
N PHE A 138 0.53 18.79 6.28
CA PHE A 138 1.22 19.14 5.05
C PHE A 138 2.51 19.88 5.37
N PHE A 139 3.61 19.49 4.73
CA PHE A 139 4.89 20.17 4.87
C PHE A 139 5.57 20.50 3.53
N ASP A 140 6.06 21.73 3.46
CA ASP A 140 7.08 22.22 2.54
C ASP A 140 8.17 22.91 3.37
N SER A 141 8.59 24.14 3.03
CA SER A 141 9.28 25.05 3.94
C SER A 141 8.50 25.37 5.24
N ASN A 142 7.18 25.34 5.17
CA ASN A 142 6.22 25.57 6.24
C ASN A 142 5.51 24.26 6.58
N VAL A 143 4.98 24.18 7.79
CA VAL A 143 4.21 23.02 8.26
C VAL A 143 2.82 23.52 8.65
N ARG A 144 1.79 22.84 8.15
CA ARG A 144 0.40 23.15 8.48
C ARG A 144 -0.40 21.88 8.71
N GLU A 145 -1.34 21.96 9.65
CA GLU A 145 -2.23 20.86 9.97
C GLU A 145 -3.67 21.21 9.58
N VAL A 146 -4.37 20.23 9.02
CA VAL A 146 -5.80 20.28 8.73
C VAL A 146 -6.43 18.98 9.20
N ILE A 147 -7.53 19.05 9.93
CA ILE A 147 -8.30 17.87 10.34
C ILE A 147 -9.40 17.62 9.29
N VAL A 148 -9.54 16.38 8.83
CA VAL A 148 -10.59 15.95 7.91
C VAL A 148 -11.42 14.84 8.52
N ASP A 149 -12.70 14.80 8.18
CA ASP A 149 -13.68 13.86 8.73
C ASP A 149 -14.43 13.08 7.63
N SER A 150 -13.96 13.17 6.39
CA SER A 150 -14.57 12.49 5.25
C SER A 150 -13.63 12.44 4.03
N ILE A 151 -13.85 11.45 3.16
CA ILE A 151 -13.10 11.28 1.90
C ILE A 151 -13.15 12.54 1.02
N PRO A 152 -14.29 13.21 0.79
CA PRO A 152 -14.31 14.43 -0.01
C PRO A 152 -13.48 15.56 0.58
N ARG A 153 -13.43 15.71 1.92
CA ARG A 153 -12.60 16.73 2.57
C ARG A 153 -11.12 16.38 2.53
N LEU A 154 -10.78 15.09 2.61
CA LEU A 154 -9.42 14.60 2.38
C LEU A 154 -8.95 15.00 0.98
N VAL A 155 -9.74 14.69 -0.06
CA VAL A 155 -9.39 15.05 -1.45
C VAL A 155 -9.28 16.56 -1.63
N ALA A 156 -10.23 17.33 -1.11
CA ALA A 156 -10.20 18.79 -1.18
C ALA A 156 -9.02 19.41 -0.40
N ALA A 157 -8.48 18.71 0.61
CA ALA A 157 -7.25 19.13 1.27
C ALA A 157 -6.09 19.02 0.29
N PHE A 158 -5.85 17.86 -0.33
CA PHE A 158 -4.75 17.71 -1.29
C PHE A 158 -4.76 18.74 -2.44
N GLU A 159 -5.94 19.02 -3.02
CA GLU A 159 -6.09 19.99 -4.11
C GLU A 159 -5.63 21.41 -3.74
N LYS A 160 -5.80 21.81 -2.47
CA LYS A 160 -5.39 23.13 -1.95
C LYS A 160 -3.91 23.22 -1.62
N ASN A 161 -3.21 22.08 -1.58
CA ASN A 161 -1.86 21.95 -1.02
C ASN A 161 -0.87 21.55 -2.13
N GLN A 162 -0.74 22.39 -3.15
CA GLN A 162 0.11 22.09 -4.31
C GLN A 162 1.61 22.03 -3.96
N PRO A 163 2.41 21.19 -4.67
CA PRO A 163 3.86 21.12 -4.48
C PRO A 163 4.56 22.47 -4.60
N ASN A 164 5.39 22.84 -3.62
CA ASN A 164 6.17 24.08 -3.64
C ASN A 164 7.37 24.05 -2.69
N SER A 165 8.34 24.95 -2.88
CA SER A 165 9.40 25.24 -1.89
C SER A 165 10.27 24.03 -1.48
N SER A 166 10.98 24.15 -0.36
CA SER A 166 11.87 23.14 0.21
C SER A 166 11.12 22.11 1.08
N THR A 167 11.86 21.16 1.66
CA THR A 167 11.35 20.09 2.53
C THR A 167 11.66 20.37 4.00
N ASN A 168 10.66 20.34 4.89
CA ASN A 168 10.79 20.49 6.35
C ASN A 168 10.17 19.31 7.12
N LEU A 169 10.68 18.11 6.86
CA LEU A 169 10.21 16.88 7.53
C LEU A 169 10.39 16.95 9.05
N LEU A 170 11.49 17.54 9.54
CA LEU A 170 11.73 17.66 10.98
C LEU A 170 10.61 18.46 11.66
N GLY A 171 10.25 19.62 11.13
CA GLY A 171 9.15 20.42 11.69
C GLY A 171 7.79 19.72 11.61
N ALA A 172 7.57 18.91 10.57
CA ALA A 172 6.35 18.12 10.42
C ALA A 172 6.23 17.06 11.52
N LEU A 173 7.30 16.32 11.78
CA LEU A 173 7.38 15.35 12.86
C LEU A 173 7.28 16.01 14.24
N GLU A 174 7.93 17.16 14.45
CA GLU A 174 7.81 17.93 15.69
C GLU A 174 6.35 18.34 15.96
N LEU A 175 5.64 18.83 14.95
CA LEU A 175 4.23 19.18 15.08
C LEU A 175 3.36 17.94 15.35
N ALA A 176 3.59 16.86 14.60
CA ALA A 176 2.88 15.61 14.74
C ALA A 176 3.02 15.03 16.15
N PHE A 177 4.25 14.92 16.65
CA PHE A 177 4.50 14.42 17.99
C PHE A 177 3.97 15.34 19.08
N LYS A 178 4.04 16.65 18.88
CA LYS A 178 3.50 17.61 19.86
C LYS A 178 1.98 17.50 19.99
N ASN A 179 1.28 17.32 18.88
CA ASN A 179 -0.19 17.41 18.85
C ASN A 179 -0.88 16.05 19.05
N HIS A 180 -0.25 14.95 18.61
CA HIS A 180 -0.92 13.66 18.46
C HIS A 180 -0.31 12.51 19.26
N VAL A 181 0.86 12.68 19.89
CA VAL A 181 1.39 11.65 20.80
C VAL A 181 0.78 11.84 22.18
N ASN A 182 0.16 10.77 22.69
CA ASN A 182 -0.45 10.71 24.02
C ASN A 182 -0.11 9.36 24.69
N ASP A 183 0.16 9.40 25.99
CA ASP A 183 0.47 8.24 26.85
C ASP A 183 -0.70 7.25 27.03
N HIS A 184 -1.76 7.33 26.25
CA HIS A 184 -2.92 6.43 26.34
C HIS A 184 -3.51 6.03 24.98
N GLU A 185 -2.84 6.38 23.88
CA GLU A 185 -3.36 6.15 22.53
C GLU A 185 -2.36 5.42 21.64
N ASN A 186 -2.87 4.49 20.83
CA ASN A 186 -2.11 3.93 19.72
C ASN A 186 -2.12 4.95 18.58
N VAL A 187 -0.96 5.31 18.06
CA VAL A 187 -0.80 6.30 16.99
C VAL A 187 0.04 5.70 15.89
N LEU A 188 -0.45 5.77 14.66
CA LEU A 188 0.33 5.49 13.47
C LEU A 188 0.44 6.77 12.64
N PHE A 189 1.67 7.25 12.50
CA PHE A 189 2.03 8.29 11.54
C PHE A 189 2.30 7.65 10.18
N ILE A 190 1.57 8.05 9.14
CA ILE A 190 1.85 7.64 7.76
C ILE A 190 2.44 8.84 7.03
N VAL A 191 3.73 8.77 6.73
CA VAL A 191 4.52 9.84 6.11
C VAL A 191 4.70 9.56 4.63
N PHE A 192 4.15 10.40 3.76
CA PHE A 192 4.38 10.35 2.33
C PHE A 192 5.48 11.34 1.97
N THR A 193 6.58 10.89 1.38
CA THR A 193 7.71 11.76 0.99
C THR A 193 8.49 11.18 -0.19
N ASP A 194 9.16 12.04 -0.96
CA ASP A 194 10.04 11.65 -2.07
C ASP A 194 11.53 11.90 -1.80
N GLY A 195 11.87 12.37 -0.60
CA GLY A 195 13.15 12.98 -0.34
C GLY A 195 13.77 12.64 1.01
N SER A 196 15.08 12.82 1.08
CA SER A 196 15.79 12.95 2.35
C SER A 196 15.65 14.40 2.87
N PRO A 197 15.67 14.61 4.20
CA PRO A 197 15.57 15.94 4.77
C PRO A 197 16.78 16.80 4.40
N ASN A 198 16.55 18.08 4.13
CA ASN A 198 17.63 18.99 3.73
C ASN A 198 18.55 19.38 4.90
N GLY A 199 19.81 19.71 4.59
CA GLY A 199 20.68 20.43 5.51
C GLY A 199 21.21 19.64 6.71
N GLY A 200 21.36 18.32 6.58
CA GLY A 200 21.96 17.48 7.63
C GLY A 200 21.03 17.24 8.83
N GLN A 201 19.71 17.27 8.61
CA GLN A 201 18.70 17.09 9.67
C GLN A 201 18.46 15.63 10.07
N GLU A 202 19.02 14.66 9.34
CA GLU A 202 18.86 13.23 9.56
C GLU A 202 19.15 12.81 11.01
N PRO A 203 20.25 13.26 11.67
CA PRO A 203 20.51 12.90 13.06
C PRO A 203 19.47 13.48 14.03
N LYS A 204 18.93 14.68 13.73
CA LYS A 204 17.90 15.32 14.56
C LYS A 204 16.57 14.62 14.43
N ILE A 205 16.19 14.19 13.23
CA ILE A 205 14.97 13.41 12.99
C ILE A 205 15.06 12.07 13.73
N LYS A 206 16.18 11.36 13.60
CA LYS A 206 16.42 10.12 14.33
C LYS A 206 16.30 10.33 15.84
N GLN A 207 16.97 11.36 16.38
CA GLN A 207 16.91 11.68 17.80
C GLN A 207 15.49 12.03 18.25
N LEU A 208 14.77 12.84 17.47
CA LEU A 208 13.38 13.20 17.77
C LEU A 208 12.47 11.98 17.84
N ILE A 209 12.58 11.05 16.89
CA ILE A 209 11.83 9.79 16.92
C ILE A 209 12.18 9.01 18.18
N GLN A 210 13.48 8.80 18.42
CA GLN A 210 13.96 8.05 19.58
C GLN A 210 13.48 8.63 20.92
N ASP A 211 13.46 9.95 21.06
CA ASP A 211 13.03 10.65 22.28
C ASP A 211 11.50 10.56 22.49
N LYS A 212 10.73 10.25 21.44
CA LYS A 212 9.27 10.17 21.46
C LYS A 212 8.71 8.76 21.48
N LEU A 213 9.49 7.77 21.07
CA LEU A 213 9.09 6.37 21.20
C LEU A 213 8.92 6.01 22.68
N THR A 214 7.69 5.65 23.03
CA THR A 214 7.39 5.04 24.33
C THR A 214 7.85 3.58 24.31
N LYS A 215 8.23 3.03 25.47
CA LYS A 215 8.58 1.60 25.55
C LYS A 215 7.41 0.75 25.05
N PRO A 216 7.65 -0.25 24.18
CA PRO A 216 6.61 -1.16 23.74
C PRO A 216 6.00 -1.88 24.93
N ASP A 217 4.70 -1.68 25.18
CA ASP A 217 3.94 -2.47 26.13
C ASP A 217 3.06 -3.46 25.33
N PRO A 218 3.09 -4.77 25.65
CA PRO A 218 2.19 -5.75 25.04
C PRO A 218 0.69 -5.40 25.12
N ASN A 219 0.27 -4.50 26.02
CA ASN A 219 -1.08 -3.96 26.14
C ASN A 219 -1.18 -2.42 26.01
N GLY A 220 -0.09 -1.71 25.68
CA GLY A 220 -0.02 -0.25 25.76
C GLY A 220 0.24 0.46 24.43
N ASN A 221 0.42 1.78 24.56
CA ASN A 221 0.45 2.76 23.47
C ASN A 221 1.56 2.46 22.48
N ARG A 222 1.15 2.13 21.27
CA ARG A 222 2.04 1.94 20.14
C ARG A 222 2.15 3.24 19.39
N LEU A 223 3.34 3.82 19.39
CA LEU A 223 3.70 4.86 18.45
C LEU A 223 4.47 4.19 17.31
N ASN A 224 3.91 4.17 16.10
CA ASN A 224 4.58 3.68 14.91
C ASN A 224 4.61 4.76 13.83
N ILE A 225 5.59 4.66 12.93
CA ILE A 225 5.78 5.57 11.81
C ILE A 225 6.01 4.72 10.56
N LEU A 226 5.13 4.87 9.57
CA LEU A 226 5.29 4.30 8.25
C LEU A 226 5.74 5.39 7.28
N PHE A 227 6.93 5.27 6.72
CA PHE A 227 7.37 6.07 5.60
C PHE A 227 6.99 5.41 4.29
N ILE A 228 6.23 6.11 3.45
CA ILE A 228 5.88 5.74 2.09
C ILE A 228 6.69 6.62 1.16
N ARG A 229 7.69 6.01 0.53
CA ARG A 229 8.59 6.67 -0.42
C ARG A 229 7.96 6.73 -1.82
N HIS A 230 7.97 7.92 -2.40
CA HIS A 230 7.64 8.15 -3.81
C HIS A 230 8.91 8.46 -4.62
N GLY A 231 9.01 7.89 -5.82
CA GLY A 231 10.18 8.04 -6.70
C GLY A 231 11.48 7.40 -6.17
N ASP A 232 12.50 7.32 -7.02
CA ASP A 232 13.71 6.48 -6.80
C ASP A 232 14.99 7.24 -6.43
N ASP A 233 14.86 8.33 -5.66
CA ASP A 233 16.05 9.02 -5.16
C ASP A 233 16.87 8.15 -4.19
N ILE A 234 18.13 7.91 -4.53
CA ILE A 234 19.04 7.04 -3.77
C ILE A 234 19.27 7.60 -2.36
N SER A 235 19.32 8.92 -2.20
CA SER A 235 19.55 9.54 -0.89
C SER A 235 18.35 9.33 0.03
N ALA A 236 17.13 9.49 -0.51
CA ALA A 236 15.89 9.18 0.19
C ALA A 236 15.81 7.70 0.57
N ILE A 237 16.11 6.79 -0.36
CA ILE A 237 16.15 5.33 -0.10
C ILE A 237 17.09 5.02 1.07
N ASN A 238 18.32 5.54 1.03
CA ASN A 238 19.32 5.26 2.05
C ASN A 238 18.95 5.87 3.41
N PHE A 239 18.40 7.09 3.41
CA PHE A 239 17.95 7.75 4.64
C PHE A 239 16.82 6.97 5.31
N LEU A 240 15.77 6.62 4.56
CA LEU A 240 14.62 5.91 5.11
C LEU A 240 15.00 4.49 5.56
N LYS A 241 15.80 3.78 4.75
CA LYS A 241 16.38 2.48 5.14
C LYS A 241 17.23 2.58 6.41
N HIS A 242 17.95 3.69 6.61
CA HIS A 242 18.72 3.89 7.83
C HIS A 242 17.84 4.09 9.07
N LEU A 243 16.65 4.67 8.93
CA LEU A 243 15.69 4.79 10.04
C LEU A 243 15.08 3.43 10.38
N ASP A 244 14.68 2.68 9.36
CA ASP A 244 14.09 1.35 9.44
C ASP A 244 15.06 0.32 10.05
N ASP A 245 16.29 0.23 9.52
CA ASP A 245 17.31 -0.71 10.02
C ASP A 245 17.94 -0.27 11.38
N CYS A 246 17.51 0.84 11.98
CA CYS A 246 18.13 1.37 13.19
C CYS A 246 17.65 0.65 14.46
N GLU A 247 18.54 -0.10 15.13
CA GLU A 247 18.23 -0.84 16.38
C GLU A 247 17.43 -0.06 17.44
N ALA A 248 17.69 1.25 17.60
CA ALA A 248 17.03 2.08 18.61
C ALA A 248 15.56 2.44 18.30
N ILE A 249 15.16 2.46 17.01
CA ILE A 249 13.83 2.95 16.57
C ILE A 249 13.14 2.04 15.56
N GLY A 250 13.87 1.09 14.97
CA GLY A 250 13.49 0.30 13.81
C GLY A 250 12.20 -0.45 14.02
N ASN A 251 12.04 -1.08 15.20
CA ASN A 251 10.81 -1.80 15.61
C ASN A 251 9.50 -0.97 15.59
N ASN A 252 9.59 0.35 15.37
CA ASN A 252 8.49 1.30 15.32
C ASN A 252 8.52 2.16 14.05
N VAL A 253 9.50 1.98 13.17
CA VAL A 253 9.70 2.78 11.97
C VAL A 253 9.85 1.83 10.79
N ASP A 254 8.87 1.85 9.90
CA ASP A 254 8.88 1.02 8.71
C ASP A 254 8.98 1.89 7.46
N THR A 255 9.64 1.39 6.42
CA THR A 255 9.74 2.06 5.12
C THR A 255 9.21 1.18 4.00
N LYS A 256 8.34 1.74 3.17
CA LYS A 256 7.82 1.10 1.96
C LYS A 256 7.95 2.01 0.76
N SER A 257 8.09 1.44 -0.44
CA SER A 257 7.78 2.19 -1.68
C SER A 257 6.28 2.32 -1.85
N ASP A 258 5.84 3.33 -2.59
CA ASP A 258 4.45 3.53 -2.96
C ASP A 258 3.76 2.32 -3.61
N ASN A 259 4.48 1.54 -4.44
CA ASN A 259 3.97 0.30 -5.01
C ASN A 259 3.49 -0.73 -3.96
N ALA A 260 4.08 -0.71 -2.75
CA ALA A 260 3.71 -1.64 -1.69
C ALA A 260 2.28 -1.40 -1.18
N ILE A 261 1.76 -0.18 -1.32
CA ILE A 261 0.38 0.17 -0.95
C ILE A 261 -0.61 -0.71 -1.70
N TYR A 262 -0.40 -0.87 -3.01
CA TYR A 262 -1.28 -1.64 -3.88
C TYR A 262 -1.02 -3.15 -3.78
N ALA A 263 0.22 -3.55 -3.54
CA ALA A 263 0.58 -4.96 -3.36
C ALA A 263 -0.01 -5.55 -2.07
N LEU A 264 0.09 -4.83 -0.95
CA LEU A 264 -0.43 -5.29 0.35
C LEU A 264 -1.93 -5.05 0.49
N GLY A 265 -2.43 -3.95 -0.09
CA GLY A 265 -3.77 -3.43 0.15
C GLY A 265 -3.87 -2.64 1.47
N PRO A 266 -4.93 -1.82 1.66
CA PRO A 266 -4.96 -0.81 2.71
C PRO A 266 -4.85 -1.36 4.13
N LYS A 267 -5.65 -2.38 4.46
CA LYS A 267 -5.65 -3.01 5.78
C LYS A 267 -4.28 -3.60 6.13
N ASN A 268 -3.70 -4.37 5.21
CA ASN A 268 -2.46 -5.07 5.47
C ASN A 268 -1.27 -4.11 5.53
N LEU A 269 -1.29 -3.02 4.77
CA LEU A 269 -0.26 -1.97 4.89
C LEU A 269 -0.24 -1.40 6.31
N ILE A 270 -1.41 -1.05 6.86
CA ILE A 270 -1.55 -0.52 8.23
C ILE A 270 -1.10 -1.58 9.25
N LEU A 271 -1.54 -2.84 9.11
CA LEU A 271 -1.11 -3.90 10.02
C LEU A 271 0.39 -4.16 9.96
N ASN A 272 0.98 -4.15 8.77
CA ASN A 272 2.41 -4.40 8.56
C ASN A 272 3.25 -3.34 9.28
N SER A 273 2.85 -2.07 9.18
CA SER A 273 3.50 -0.97 9.90
C SER A 273 3.38 -1.03 11.43
N ILE A 274 2.54 -1.90 11.98
CA ILE A 274 2.39 -2.14 13.44
C ILE A 274 3.04 -3.47 13.85
N PHE A 275 3.15 -4.41 12.91
CA PHE A 275 3.59 -5.78 13.10
C PHE A 275 4.53 -6.19 11.96
N GLU A 276 5.76 -5.65 11.96
CA GLU A 276 6.82 -5.81 10.94
C GLU A 276 7.04 -7.22 10.37
N HIS A 277 6.54 -8.25 11.02
CA HIS A 277 6.60 -9.64 10.56
C HIS A 277 5.67 -9.98 9.38
N MET A 278 4.84 -9.06 8.89
CA MET A 278 4.01 -9.32 7.72
C MET A 278 4.82 -9.38 6.41
N ASP A 279 5.94 -8.66 6.31
CA ASP A 279 6.78 -8.68 5.11
C ASP A 279 7.51 -10.01 4.91
N ALA A 280 8.05 -10.60 5.99
CA ALA A 280 8.79 -11.86 5.90
C ALA A 280 7.91 -13.02 5.43
N GLU A 281 6.61 -12.97 5.70
CA GLU A 281 5.62 -13.96 5.25
C GLU A 281 5.09 -13.67 3.84
N PHE A 282 5.02 -12.39 3.44
CA PHE A 282 4.46 -11.96 2.15
C PHE A 282 5.49 -11.89 1.01
N LEU A 283 6.67 -11.27 1.24
CA LEU A 283 7.69 -11.02 0.22
C LEU A 283 8.51 -12.26 -0.19
N GLN A 284 8.36 -13.40 0.50
CA GLN A 284 8.97 -14.64 0.03
C GLN A 284 8.32 -15.18 -1.26
N TYR A 285 7.18 -14.63 -1.71
CA TYR A 285 6.34 -15.26 -2.73
C TYR A 285 5.70 -14.30 -3.76
N VAL A 286 6.00 -13.00 -3.70
CA VAL A 286 5.72 -12.01 -4.76
C VAL A 286 7.00 -11.75 -5.54
#